data_AF-A0AA36LKH6-F1
#
_entry.id   AF-A0AA36LKH6-F1
#
_cell.length_a   1.000
_cell.length_b   1.000
_cell.length_c   1.000
_cell.angle_alpha   90.00
_cell.angle_beta   90.00
_cell.angle_gamma   90.00
#
_symmetry.space_group_name_H-M   'P 1'
#
loop_
_entity.id
_entity.type
_entity.pdbx_description
1 polymer ?
#
loop_
_entity_poly.entity_id
_entity_poly.type
_entity_poly.pdbx_seq_one_letter_code
_entity_poly.pdbx_strand_id
1 'polypeptide(L)' 'MKEKKENYIPVRLNDRQVTVLDMLIKNGICRTRSDAIQYLINKEQTLG' A
#
# COMPACT_ATOMS: atom_id res chain seq x y z
N MET A 1 11.47 -18.40 8.83
CA MET A 1 10.83 -17.21 8.22
C MET A 1 10.96 -16.07 9.21
N LYS A 2 11.51 -14.91 8.83
CA LYS A 2 11.54 -13.74 9.73
C LYS A 2 10.10 -13.43 10.16
N GLU A 3 9.88 -13.21 11.45
CA GLU A 3 8.58 -12.78 11.96
C GLU A 3 8.07 -11.58 11.17
N LYS A 4 6.82 -11.65 10.70
CA LYS A 4 6.13 -10.49 10.18
C LYS A 4 5.71 -9.65 11.38
N LYS A 5 6.46 -8.58 11.65
CA LYS A 5 6.06 -7.58 12.62
C LYS A 5 4.88 -6.79 12.05
N GLU A 6 3.72 -6.91 12.69
CA GLU A 6 2.56 -6.08 12.37
C GLU A 6 2.68 -4.76 13.12
N ASN A 7 2.96 -3.68 12.38
CA ASN A 7 2.95 -2.32 12.91
C ASN A 7 1.80 -1.55 12.27
N TYR A 8 0.90 -1.03 13.09
CA TYR A 8 -0.22 -0.21 12.63
C TYR A 8 0.17 1.26 12.69
N ILE A 9 0.29 1.90 11.54
CA ILE A 9 0.65 3.31 11.42
C ILE A 9 -0.54 4.06 10.81
N PRO A 10 -1.21 4.95 11.56
CA PRO A 10 -2.26 5.78 10.99
C PRO A 10 -1.64 6.84 10.06
N VAL A 11 -2.19 6.97 8.85
CA VAL A 11 -1.74 7.95 7.85
C VAL A 11 -2.95 8.74 7.34
N ARG A 12 -2.80 10.06 7.23
CA ARG A 12 -3.80 10.93 6.60
C ARG A 12 -3.55 10.97 5.10
N LEU A 13 -4.58 10.67 4.33
CA LEU A 13 -4.54 10.68 2.87
C LEU A 13 -5.58 11.65 2.33
N ASN A 14 -5.29 12.28 1.20
CA ASN A 14 -6.26 13.05 0.44
C ASN A 14 -7.06 12.15 -0.53
N ASP A 15 -8.16 12.68 -1.07
CA ASP A 15 -9.06 11.91 -1.95
C ASP A 15 -8.37 11.34 -3.19
N ARG A 16 -7.40 12.08 -3.75
CA ARG A 16 -6.62 11.62 -4.91
C ARG A 16 -5.77 10.40 -4.55
N GLN A 17 -5.11 10.42 -3.40
CA GLN A 17 -4.32 9.30 -2.90
C GLN A 17 -5.21 8.08 -2.63
N VAL A 18 -6.37 8.27 -2.01
CA VAL A 18 -7.34 7.18 -1.77
C VAL A 18 -7.81 6.57 -3.09
N THR A 19 -8.12 7.41 -4.09
CA THR A 19 -8.53 6.95 -5.43
C THR A 19 -7.44 6.10 -6.10
N VAL A 20 -6.16 6.47 -5.95
CA VAL A 20 -5.05 5.66 -6.47
C VAL A 20 -4.99 4.28 -5.81
N LEU A 21 -5.14 4.21 -4.48
CA LEU A 21 -5.16 2.93 -3.76
C LEU A 21 -6.34 2.05 -4.21
N ASP A 22 -7.52 2.65 -4.39
CA ASP A 22 -8.70 1.93 -4.86
C ASP A 22 -8.56 1.42 -6.29
N MET A 23 -7.88 2.16 -7.17
CA MET A 23 -7.57 1.68 -8.52
C MET A 23 -6.63 0.47 -8.50
N LEU A 24 -5.64 0.43 -7.61
CA LEU A 24 -4.75 -0.73 -7.47
C LEU A 24 -5.52 -1.99 -7.03
N ILE A 25 -6.52 -1.81 -6.16
CA ILE A 25 -7.41 -2.89 -5.72
C ILE A 25 -8.32 -3.33 -6.88
N LYS A 26 -8.96 -2.37 -7.57
CA LYS A 26 -9.86 -2.63 -8.71
C LYS A 26 -9.17 -3.38 -9.85
N ASN A 27 -7.90 -3.08 -10.10
CA ASN A 27 -7.09 -3.74 -11.11
C ASN A 27 -6.56 -5.11 -10.67
N GLY A 28 -6.90 -5.58 -9.46
CA GLY A 28 -6.48 -6.89 -8.94
C GLY A 28 -5.02 -6.96 -8.50
N ILE A 29 -4.31 -5.83 -8.43
CA ILE A 29 -2.90 -5.77 -8.02
C ILE A 29 -2.77 -5.98 -6.51
N CYS A 30 -3.73 -5.46 -5.74
CA CYS A 30 -3.74 -5.52 -4.28
C CYS A 30 -5.12 -5.95 -3.75
N ARG A 31 -5.16 -6.51 -2.53
CA ARG A 31 -6.42 -6.96 -1.91
C ARG A 31 -7.03 -5.89 -1.01
N THR A 32 -6.19 -5.12 -0.33
CA THR A 32 -6.58 -4.06 0.59
C THR A 32 -5.82 -2.76 0.34
N ARG A 33 -6.30 -1.65 0.91
CA ARG A 33 -5.59 -0.36 0.84
C ARG A 33 -4.24 -0.42 1.55
N SER A 34 -4.14 -1.18 2.65
CA SER A 34 -2.87 -1.42 3.35
C SER A 34 -1.88 -2.17 2.46
N ASP A 35 -2.33 -3.19 1.74
CA ASP A 35 -1.49 -3.91 0.77
C ASP A 35 -1.04 -2.99 -0.37
N ALA A 36 -1.92 -2.11 -0.84
CA ALA A 36 -1.59 -1.13 -1.89
C ALA A 36 -0.54 -0.12 -1.43
N ILE A 37 -0.62 0.37 -0.19
CA ILE A 37 0.42 1.24 0.40
C ILE A 37 1.74 0.48 0.52
N GLN A 38 1.72 -0.75 1.04
CA GLN A 38 2.93 -1.56 1.19
C GLN A 38 3.56 -1.88 -0.18
N TYR A 39 2.74 -2.15 -1.19
CA TYR A 39 3.18 -2.35 -2.57
C TYR A 39 3.90 -1.11 -3.11
N LEU A 40 3.34 0.08 -2.92
CA LEU A 40 3.96 1.34 -3.35
C LEU A 40 5.29 1.61 -2.62
N ILE A 41 5.34 1.39 -1.30
CA ILE A 41 6.58 1.54 -0.52
C ILE A 41 7.67 0.60 -1.06
N ASN A 42 7.34 -0.67 -1.26
CA ASN A 42 8.28 -1.66 -1.78
C ASN A 42 8.74 -1.32 -3.19
N LYS A 43 7.83 -0.81 -4.03
CA LYS A 43 8.13 -0.41 -5.41
C LYS A 43 9.14 0.74 -5.45
N GLU A 44 8.94 1.78 -4.64
CA GLU A 44 9.90 2.90 -4.53
C GLU A 44 11.24 2.43 -3.94
N GLN A 45 11.25 1.54 -2.93
CA GLN A 45 12.48 0.98 -2.36
C GLN A 45 13.27 0.10 -3.33
N THR A 46 12.61 -0.53 -4.31
CA THR A 46 13.26 -1.42 -5.29
C THR A 46 13.80 -0.64 -6.49
N LEU A 47 13.25 0.55 -6.76
CA LEU A 47 13.64 1.40 -7.88
C LEU A 47 14.55 2.58 -7.47
N GLY A 48 14.79 2.76 -6.17
CA GLY A 48 15.87 3.57 -5.61
C GLY A 48 17.09 2.75 -5.18
#